data_AF-A0A3A4WW57-F1
#
_entry.id   AF-A0A3A4WW57-F1
#
_cell.length_a   1.000
_cell.length_b   1.000
_cell.length_c   1.000
_cell.angle_alpha   90.00
_cell.angle_beta   90.00
_cell.angle_gamma   90.00
#
_symmetry.space_group_name_H-M   'P 1'
#
loop_
_entity.id
_entity.type
_entity.pdbx_description
1 polymer ?
#
loop_
_entity_poly.entity_id
_entity_poly.type
_entity_poly.pdbx_seq_one_letter_code
_entity_poly.pdbx_strand_id
1 'polypeptide(L)'
;MQKHRWGSFCSGASGCEFNRSHLRRGFNSCHKDTKKQRRVGFVAETMNFGEFLDAYDELINKAKSGKLEPADFQNSTITLTNPGSIGTISSTPRLMNGQGCIIAVGAIDYPAEFKAMHPSALASLGIGKVMNITSTYDHRIIQGAESGAFLATIDNLLLGENNFYSKLFTDLKIPQKAVGWDLDTLSKRFSKIDNIEEIEKQARIVLLINMFRVRGHLIADLNPLSPPKSFHQELDPANHGFTIWDYDRHFITGNLQGMQTGTLRQILDVIHQTYCEKIGVEYMHIQNPEEKLWLQQRMEPIRNKPNFSFDVKKRIMEKLIVAEAFEHFLHTKFIGHKRFSLEGSETLIPVLDYLLNLASEQNVKEVFLGMAHRGRLNVLSNIIGKSYTNIFSEFEDEMDPESPQGTGDVKYHLGSKGLFKSQKGNSISIVLSPNPSHLELVDPV
;
A
#
# COMPACT_ATOMS: atom_id res chain seq x y z
N MET A 1 18.72 3.95 28.28
CA MET A 1 18.03 4.36 29.53
C MET A 1 16.53 4.00 29.59
N GLN A 2 15.90 3.46 28.53
CA GLN A 2 14.47 3.09 28.51
C GLN A 2 14.16 1.63 28.91
N LYS A 3 15.16 0.76 29.11
CA LYS A 3 14.96 -0.66 29.49
C LYS A 3 14.38 -0.88 30.89
N HIS A 4 14.42 0.11 31.78
CA HIS A 4 14.06 -0.08 33.20
C HIS A 4 12.64 0.36 33.58
N ARG A 5 11.86 1.03 32.72
CA ARG A 5 10.56 1.59 33.14
C ARG A 5 9.35 0.65 33.04
N TRP A 6 9.40 -0.38 32.20
CA TRP A 6 8.33 -1.40 32.15
C TRP A 6 8.40 -2.38 33.34
N GLY A 7 9.60 -2.76 33.77
CA GLY A 7 9.80 -3.63 34.95
C GLY A 7 9.59 -2.93 36.30
N SER A 8 9.65 -1.60 36.35
CA SER A 8 9.51 -0.85 37.60
C SER A 8 8.06 -0.68 38.06
N PHE A 9 7.07 -1.10 37.26
CA PHE A 9 5.65 -1.04 37.65
C PHE A 9 5.26 -2.13 38.67
N CYS A 10 6.17 -3.06 38.99
CA CYS A 10 5.93 -4.19 39.90
C CYS A 10 7.00 -4.39 40.99
N SER A 11 7.99 -3.50 41.13
CA SER A 11 9.16 -3.72 42.00
C SER A 11 9.09 -3.01 43.37
N GLY A 12 7.89 -2.73 43.88
CA GLY A 12 7.69 -1.78 44.97
C GLY A 12 6.81 -2.24 46.14
N ALA A 13 6.65 -3.54 46.41
CA ALA A 13 6.08 -4.01 47.66
C ALA A 13 6.40 -5.49 47.85
N SER A 14 6.73 -5.90 49.07
CA SER A 14 6.89 -7.29 49.47
C SER A 14 5.62 -8.10 49.18
N GLY A 15 5.55 -8.69 47.98
CA GLY A 15 4.44 -9.51 47.53
C GLY A 15 4.40 -9.64 46.00
N CYS A 16 5.13 -10.63 45.46
CA CYS A 16 5.24 -11.01 44.05
C CYS A 16 5.95 -10.01 43.11
N GLU A 17 7.26 -10.21 42.92
CA GLU A 17 7.99 -9.72 41.74
C GLU A 17 7.45 -10.43 40.49
N PHE A 18 6.77 -9.70 39.61
CA PHE A 18 6.41 -10.21 38.28
C PHE A 18 7.57 -9.95 37.32
N ASN A 19 8.34 -11.00 37.01
CA ASN A 19 9.49 -10.93 36.12
C ASN A 19 9.14 -10.67 34.64
N ARG A 20 7.84 -10.67 34.23
CA ARG A 20 7.41 -10.50 32.83
C ARG A 20 6.05 -9.79 32.66
N SER A 21 5.92 -8.94 31.63
CA SER A 21 4.66 -8.30 31.23
C SER A 21 3.84 -9.21 30.31
N HIS A 22 2.73 -9.76 30.82
CA HIS A 22 1.79 -10.59 30.06
C HIS A 22 0.49 -9.83 29.78
N LEU A 23 0.25 -9.47 28.50
CA LEU A 23 -0.94 -8.74 28.07
C LEU A 23 -2.05 -9.72 27.62
N ARG A 24 -3.31 -9.43 27.97
CA ARG A 24 -4.50 -10.18 27.51
C ARG A 24 -5.53 -9.31 26.81
N ARG A 25 -6.32 -9.91 25.91
CA ARG A 25 -7.59 -9.33 25.40
C ARG A 25 -8.79 -10.19 25.80
N GLY A 26 -9.91 -9.55 26.15
CA GLY A 26 -11.20 -10.24 26.27
C GLY A 26 -11.85 -10.46 24.90
N PHE A 27 -12.21 -11.70 24.57
CA PHE A 27 -13.00 -12.04 23.39
C PHE A 27 -14.46 -12.31 23.75
N ASN A 28 -15.38 -11.68 23.02
CA ASN A 28 -16.79 -12.06 23.01
C ASN A 28 -17.00 -13.06 21.86
N SER A 29 -17.13 -14.36 22.15
CA SER A 29 -17.66 -15.31 21.17
C SER A 29 -19.13 -15.57 21.48
N CYS A 30 -20.00 -15.32 20.49
CA CYS A 30 -21.44 -15.57 20.58
C CYS A 30 -21.73 -16.92 19.92
N HIS A 31 -21.56 -18.02 20.66
CA HIS A 31 -22.17 -19.29 20.30
C HIS A 31 -22.71 -20.00 21.54
N LYS A 32 -23.99 -20.39 21.42
CA LYS A 32 -24.93 -21.09 22.32
C LYS A 32 -24.46 -21.44 23.74
N ASP A 33 -25.24 -20.96 24.71
CA ASP A 33 -25.35 -21.42 26.09
C ASP A 33 -24.07 -21.42 26.94
N THR A 34 -23.47 -20.24 27.09
CA THR A 34 -22.91 -19.67 28.35
C THR A 34 -22.14 -18.39 28.00
N LYS A 35 -22.52 -17.24 28.57
CA LYS A 35 -21.72 -16.00 28.45
C LYS A 35 -20.41 -16.16 29.25
N LYS A 36 -19.39 -16.81 28.67
CA LYS A 36 -18.03 -16.87 29.23
C LYS A 36 -17.07 -16.05 28.36
N GLN A 37 -16.61 -14.93 28.92
CA GLN A 37 -15.53 -14.12 28.36
C GLN A 37 -14.22 -14.94 28.39
N ARG A 38 -13.74 -15.37 27.22
CA ARG A 38 -12.50 -16.17 27.09
C ARG A 38 -11.30 -15.21 27.04
N ARG A 39 -10.27 -15.44 27.88
CA ARG A 39 -9.14 -14.51 28.12
C ARG A 39 -7.80 -15.20 27.84
N VAL A 40 -6.99 -14.64 26.96
CA VAL A 40 -5.80 -15.32 26.42
C VAL A 40 -4.57 -14.39 26.46
N GLY A 41 -3.34 -14.85 26.78
CA GLY A 41 -2.17 -13.97 26.98
C GLY A 41 -0.80 -14.45 26.49
N PHE A 42 0.14 -13.51 26.32
CA PHE A 42 1.52 -13.71 25.82
C PHE A 42 2.50 -12.68 26.44
N VAL A 43 3.82 -12.93 26.40
CA VAL A 43 4.87 -12.03 26.93
C VAL A 43 5.11 -10.89 25.93
N ALA A 44 4.82 -9.64 26.29
CA ALA A 44 4.90 -8.51 25.35
C ALA A 44 6.18 -7.66 25.48
N GLU A 45 6.92 -7.76 26.59
CA GLU A 45 7.98 -6.80 26.94
C GLU A 45 9.23 -6.84 26.06
N THR A 46 9.48 -7.98 25.41
CA THR A 46 10.66 -8.18 24.55
C THR A 46 10.31 -8.10 23.07
N MET A 47 9.05 -7.87 22.72
CA MET A 47 8.56 -7.87 21.34
C MET A 47 8.64 -6.46 20.74
N ASN A 48 9.02 -6.36 19.47
CA ASN A 48 8.68 -5.20 18.66
C ASN A 48 7.18 -5.24 18.25
N PHE A 49 6.67 -4.20 17.59
CA PHE A 49 5.23 -4.14 17.29
C PHE A 49 4.79 -5.20 16.26
N GLY A 50 5.65 -5.56 15.30
CA GLY A 50 5.36 -6.61 14.33
C GLY A 50 5.24 -7.98 14.99
N GLU A 51 6.20 -8.35 15.85
CA GLU A 51 6.19 -9.59 16.63
C GLU A 51 4.97 -9.66 17.56
N PHE A 52 4.61 -8.53 18.18
CA PHE A 52 3.41 -8.41 18.99
C PHE A 52 2.14 -8.69 18.17
N LEU A 53 2.03 -8.11 16.98
CA LEU A 53 0.88 -8.28 16.10
C LEU A 53 0.76 -9.73 15.61
N ASP A 54 1.87 -10.36 15.22
CA ASP A 54 1.89 -11.76 14.80
C ASP A 54 1.44 -12.71 15.92
N ALA A 55 2.00 -12.55 17.13
CA ALA A 55 1.61 -13.33 18.30
C ALA A 55 0.13 -13.11 18.66
N TYR A 56 -0.35 -11.88 18.51
CA TYR A 56 -1.74 -11.53 18.74
C TYR A 56 -2.70 -12.18 17.72
N ASP A 57 -2.34 -12.17 16.44
CA ASP A 57 -3.13 -12.77 15.38
C ASP A 57 -3.14 -14.30 15.46
N GLU A 58 -2.03 -14.92 15.85
CA GLU A 58 -1.98 -16.36 16.15
C GLU A 58 -3.01 -16.71 17.24
N LEU A 59 -3.07 -15.90 18.30
CA LEU A 59 -4.02 -16.07 19.40
C LEU A 59 -5.48 -15.95 18.94
N ILE A 60 -5.77 -14.96 18.09
CA ILE A 60 -7.09 -14.78 17.47
C ILE A 60 -7.46 -16.01 16.64
N ASN A 61 -6.52 -16.52 15.85
CA ASN A 61 -6.75 -17.66 14.98
C ASN A 61 -6.97 -18.94 15.77
N LYS A 62 -6.24 -19.17 16.87
CA LYS A 62 -6.50 -20.26 17.83
C LYS A 62 -7.90 -20.13 18.45
N ALA A 63 -8.29 -18.92 18.86
CA ALA A 63 -9.61 -18.67 19.42
C ALA A 63 -10.75 -18.94 18.41
N LYS A 64 -10.61 -18.49 17.16
CA LYS A 64 -11.59 -18.73 16.08
C LYS A 64 -11.69 -20.20 15.69
N SER A 65 -10.57 -20.92 15.68
CA SER A 65 -10.51 -22.34 15.33
C SER A 65 -10.80 -23.29 16.49
N GLY A 66 -11.03 -22.77 17.70
CA GLY A 66 -11.30 -23.58 18.89
C GLY A 66 -10.07 -24.31 19.45
N LYS A 67 -8.86 -23.92 19.06
CA LYS A 67 -7.58 -24.56 19.41
C LYS A 67 -6.85 -23.87 20.58
N LEU A 68 -7.60 -23.27 21.50
CA LEU A 68 -6.99 -22.66 22.70
C LEU A 68 -6.64 -23.74 23.72
N GLU A 69 -5.43 -23.67 24.26
CA GLU A 69 -4.91 -24.58 25.27
C GLU A 69 -4.99 -23.95 26.67
N PRO A 70 -5.02 -24.75 27.76
CA PRO A 70 -5.04 -24.23 29.13
C PRO A 70 -3.90 -23.24 29.44
N ALA A 71 -2.72 -23.45 28.84
CA ALA A 71 -1.55 -22.58 28.99
C ALA A 71 -1.86 -21.14 28.51
N ASP A 72 -2.65 -20.99 27.46
CA ASP A 72 -3.00 -19.68 26.90
C ASP A 72 -3.84 -18.82 27.88
N PHE A 73 -4.48 -19.47 28.87
CA PHE A 73 -5.32 -18.83 29.89
C PHE A 73 -4.59 -18.60 31.23
N GLN A 74 -3.30 -18.93 31.36
CA GLN A 74 -2.54 -18.80 32.62
C GLN A 74 -1.60 -17.57 32.63
N ASN A 75 -1.22 -17.11 33.82
CA ASN A 75 -0.17 -16.09 34.06
C ASN A 75 -0.37 -14.68 33.46
N SER A 76 -1.59 -14.16 33.33
CA SER A 76 -1.76 -12.74 32.98
C SER A 76 -1.45 -11.79 34.11
N THR A 77 -0.70 -10.74 33.81
CA THR A 77 -0.42 -9.66 34.75
C THR A 77 -1.33 -8.46 34.52
N ILE A 78 -1.58 -8.08 33.26
CA ILE A 78 -2.47 -6.99 32.85
C ILE A 78 -3.44 -7.47 31.77
N THR A 79 -4.69 -6.99 31.80
CA THR A 79 -5.69 -7.30 30.75
C THR A 79 -6.25 -6.03 30.13
N LEU A 80 -6.41 -6.04 28.81
CA LEU A 80 -7.13 -5.06 28.03
C LEU A 80 -8.55 -5.58 27.71
N THR A 81 -9.56 -4.77 27.98
CA THR A 81 -10.95 -5.05 27.60
C THR A 81 -11.51 -3.91 26.75
N ASN A 82 -12.34 -4.22 25.75
CA ASN A 82 -12.92 -3.23 24.83
C ASN A 82 -14.46 -3.28 24.85
N PRO A 83 -15.10 -2.73 25.90
CA PRO A 83 -16.54 -2.49 25.90
C PRO A 83 -16.96 -1.36 24.94
N GLY A 84 -16.02 -0.55 24.43
CA GLY A 84 -16.29 0.46 23.41
C GLY A 84 -16.93 -0.09 22.13
N SER A 85 -16.64 -1.34 21.78
CA SER A 85 -17.26 -2.04 20.64
C SER A 85 -18.80 -2.14 20.70
N ILE A 86 -19.40 -2.02 21.88
CA ILE A 86 -20.85 -2.00 22.08
C ILE A 86 -21.38 -0.61 22.49
N GLY A 87 -20.60 0.45 22.23
CA GLY A 87 -20.97 1.84 22.51
C GLY A 87 -20.78 2.28 23.96
N THR A 88 -20.12 1.47 24.80
CA THR A 88 -19.86 1.84 26.20
C THR A 88 -18.77 2.91 26.27
N ILE A 89 -19.08 4.07 26.85
CA ILE A 89 -18.15 5.21 26.97
C ILE A 89 -17.08 4.95 28.04
N SER A 90 -17.43 4.30 29.15
CA SER A 90 -16.49 3.99 30.24
C SER A 90 -16.94 2.73 30.97
N SER A 91 -15.99 1.94 31.49
CA SER A 91 -16.26 0.70 32.19
C SER A 91 -15.26 0.49 33.33
N THR A 92 -15.73 -0.01 34.46
CA THR A 92 -14.92 -0.39 35.62
C THR A 92 -15.05 -1.91 35.83
N PRO A 93 -14.27 -2.72 35.10
CA PRO A 93 -14.38 -4.17 35.18
C PRO A 93 -13.95 -4.68 36.55
N ARG A 94 -14.61 -5.73 37.04
CA ARG A 94 -14.21 -6.40 38.28
C ARG A 94 -12.83 -7.07 38.12
N LEU A 95 -11.89 -6.71 38.98
CA LEU A 95 -10.57 -7.32 39.04
C LEU A 95 -10.67 -8.79 39.48
N MET A 96 -9.94 -9.67 38.80
CA MET A 96 -9.88 -11.09 39.15
C MET A 96 -8.64 -11.37 40.01
N ASN A 97 -8.73 -12.38 40.88
CA ASN A 97 -7.56 -12.83 41.65
C ASN A 97 -6.40 -13.19 40.71
N GLY A 98 -5.20 -12.71 41.05
CA GLY A 98 -3.98 -12.95 40.28
C GLY A 98 -3.69 -11.91 39.18
N GLN A 99 -4.52 -10.87 39.01
CA GLN A 99 -4.26 -9.75 38.10
C GLN A 99 -4.03 -8.46 38.89
N GLY A 100 -3.02 -7.67 38.51
CA GLY A 100 -2.74 -6.38 39.16
C GLY A 100 -3.65 -5.26 38.65
N CYS A 101 -3.96 -5.26 37.35
CA CYS A 101 -4.76 -4.22 36.71
C CYS A 101 -5.53 -4.73 35.47
N ILE A 102 -6.72 -4.17 35.25
CA ILE A 102 -7.46 -4.26 33.98
C ILE A 102 -7.62 -2.86 33.40
N ILE A 103 -7.18 -2.71 32.15
CA ILE A 103 -7.39 -1.52 31.33
C ILE A 103 -8.65 -1.73 30.49
N ALA A 104 -9.62 -0.83 30.61
CA ALA A 104 -10.81 -0.84 29.76
C ALA A 104 -10.80 0.35 28.80
N VAL A 105 -11.13 0.06 27.53
CA VAL A 105 -11.17 1.05 26.46
C VAL A 105 -12.63 1.29 26.07
N GLY A 106 -13.05 2.54 26.21
CA GLY A 106 -14.37 3.02 25.82
C GLY A 106 -14.54 3.19 24.32
N ALA A 107 -15.75 3.59 23.91
CA ALA A 107 -16.05 3.89 22.51
C ALA A 107 -15.26 5.12 22.03
N ILE A 108 -14.84 5.10 20.77
CA ILE A 108 -14.24 6.27 20.09
C ILE A 108 -15.38 7.09 19.51
N ASP A 109 -15.71 8.21 20.14
CA ASP A 109 -16.84 9.05 19.74
C ASP A 109 -16.57 10.52 20.05
N TYR A 110 -17.40 11.42 19.52
CA TYR A 110 -17.34 12.83 19.89
C TYR A 110 -17.82 13.06 21.33
N PRO A 111 -17.32 14.11 22.01
CA PRO A 111 -17.92 14.56 23.27
C PRO A 111 -19.43 14.78 23.12
N ALA A 112 -20.18 14.60 24.21
CA ALA A 112 -21.64 14.53 24.18
C ALA A 112 -22.28 15.78 23.56
N GLU A 113 -21.72 16.95 23.87
CA GLU A 113 -22.11 18.27 23.39
C GLU A 113 -21.91 18.46 21.86
N PHE A 114 -21.08 17.64 21.21
CA PHE A 114 -20.74 17.74 19.79
C PHE A 114 -21.25 16.57 18.95
N LYS A 115 -21.84 15.55 19.58
CA LYS A 115 -22.18 14.27 18.93
C LYS A 115 -23.16 14.37 17.76
N ALA A 116 -24.04 15.38 17.78
CA ALA A 116 -25.02 15.64 16.71
C ALA A 116 -24.61 16.81 15.80
N MET A 117 -23.40 17.36 15.96
CA MET A 117 -22.92 18.45 15.12
C MET A 117 -22.59 17.95 13.70
N HIS A 118 -22.83 18.79 12.70
CA HIS A 118 -22.51 18.46 11.32
C HIS A 118 -20.98 18.20 11.14
N PRO A 119 -20.55 17.17 10.39
CA PRO A 119 -19.13 16.83 10.24
C PRO A 119 -18.24 17.98 9.76
N SER A 120 -18.73 18.83 8.85
CA SER A 120 -17.96 19.99 8.40
C SER A 120 -17.74 21.02 9.51
N ALA A 121 -18.71 21.21 10.41
CA ALA A 121 -18.58 22.11 11.55
C ALA A 121 -17.58 21.55 12.57
N LEU A 122 -17.63 20.24 12.84
CA LEU A 122 -16.64 19.56 13.68
C LEU A 122 -15.21 19.74 13.15
N ALA A 123 -15.00 19.52 11.86
CA ALA A 123 -13.70 19.71 11.21
C ALA A 123 -13.25 21.18 11.22
N SER A 124 -14.17 22.11 10.97
CA SER A 124 -13.87 23.54 11.04
C SER A 124 -13.47 23.99 12.45
N LEU A 125 -14.10 23.44 13.49
CA LEU A 125 -13.80 23.73 14.90
C LEU A 125 -12.59 22.94 15.44
N GLY A 126 -12.03 22.00 14.67
CA GLY A 126 -10.92 21.16 15.12
C GLY A 126 -11.32 20.19 16.25
N ILE A 127 -12.55 19.71 16.24
CA ILE A 127 -13.05 18.79 17.27
C ILE A 127 -12.78 17.36 16.83
N GLY A 128 -11.97 16.66 17.62
CA GLY A 128 -11.65 15.24 17.43
C GLY A 128 -12.57 14.32 18.22
N LYS A 129 -12.58 13.04 17.86
CA LYS A 129 -13.16 11.99 18.70
C LYS A 129 -12.24 11.71 19.88
N VAL A 130 -12.83 11.33 21.00
CA VAL A 130 -12.14 10.97 22.24
C VAL A 130 -12.38 9.50 22.57
N MET A 131 -11.49 8.94 23.37
CA MET A 131 -11.59 7.57 23.86
C MET A 131 -11.25 7.56 25.34
N ASN A 132 -12.20 7.19 26.18
CA ASN A 132 -11.93 7.08 27.60
C ASN A 132 -11.21 5.75 27.89
N ILE A 133 -10.09 5.84 28.61
CA ILE A 133 -9.34 4.68 29.09
C ILE A 133 -9.43 4.67 30.60
N THR A 134 -9.91 3.57 31.17
CA THR A 134 -9.98 3.38 32.62
C THR A 134 -8.98 2.33 33.06
N SER A 135 -8.47 2.50 34.28
CA SER A 135 -7.60 1.54 34.96
C SER A 135 -8.31 1.08 36.23
N THR A 136 -8.71 -0.19 36.26
CA THR A 136 -9.19 -0.83 37.50
C THR A 136 -8.06 -1.65 38.07
N TYR A 137 -7.54 -1.23 39.23
CA TYR A 137 -6.33 -1.79 39.84
C TYR A 137 -6.58 -2.24 41.28
N ASP A 138 -5.71 -3.13 41.77
CA ASP A 138 -5.71 -3.54 43.17
C ASP A 138 -5.00 -2.48 44.03
N HIS A 139 -5.78 -1.69 44.77
CA HIS A 139 -5.28 -0.62 45.63
C HIS A 139 -4.38 -1.10 46.78
N ARG A 140 -4.31 -2.42 47.04
CA ARG A 140 -3.40 -2.99 48.04
C ARG A 140 -1.95 -3.02 47.58
N ILE A 141 -1.74 -3.02 46.26
CA ILE A 141 -0.41 -3.16 45.63
C ILE A 141 -0.08 -2.04 44.63
N ILE A 142 -1.07 -1.28 44.16
CA ILE A 142 -0.89 -0.17 43.21
C ILE A 142 -1.49 1.09 43.81
N GLN A 143 -0.72 2.18 43.83
CA GLN A 143 -1.22 3.47 44.29
C GLN A 143 -1.98 4.22 43.19
N GLY A 144 -2.94 5.06 43.59
CA GLY A 144 -3.72 5.85 42.63
C GLY A 144 -2.88 6.80 41.78
N ALA A 145 -1.81 7.36 42.35
CA ALA A 145 -0.85 8.19 41.61
C ALA A 145 -0.13 7.40 40.51
N GLU A 146 0.26 6.15 40.79
CA GLU A 146 0.94 5.26 39.82
C GLU A 146 -0.02 4.86 38.68
N SER A 147 -1.26 4.50 39.02
CA SER A 147 -2.27 4.22 38.00
C SER A 147 -2.57 5.45 37.14
N GLY A 148 -2.60 6.65 37.73
CA GLY A 148 -2.78 7.90 36.99
C GLY A 148 -1.61 8.17 36.05
N ALA A 149 -0.37 8.02 36.53
CA ALA A 149 0.84 8.17 35.72
C ALA A 149 0.94 7.16 34.58
N PHE A 150 0.44 5.93 34.79
CA PHE A 150 0.35 4.92 33.74
C PHE A 150 -0.61 5.34 32.61
N LEU A 151 -1.81 5.81 32.96
CA LEU A 151 -2.76 6.31 31.96
C LEU A 151 -2.21 7.54 31.21
N ALA A 152 -1.54 8.47 31.91
CA ALA A 152 -0.86 9.61 31.29
C ALA A 152 0.25 9.15 30.32
N THR A 153 0.97 8.08 30.65
CA THR A 153 1.98 7.50 29.73
C THR A 153 1.32 6.95 28.47
N ILE A 154 0.18 6.27 28.59
CA ILE A 154 -0.59 5.78 27.43
C ILE A 154 -1.05 6.95 26.56
N ASP A 155 -1.61 8.00 27.17
CA ASP A 155 -2.06 9.19 26.45
C ASP A 155 -0.92 9.84 25.65
N ASN A 156 0.21 10.10 26.29
CA ASN A 156 1.41 10.63 25.64
C ASN A 156 1.89 9.76 24.47
N LEU A 157 1.90 8.43 24.62
CA LEU A 157 2.28 7.51 23.54
C LEU A 157 1.29 7.57 22.37
N LEU A 158 -0.02 7.63 22.66
CA LEU A 158 -1.07 7.75 21.63
C LEU A 158 -1.08 9.11 20.93
N LEU A 159 -0.57 10.16 21.57
CA LEU A 159 -0.27 11.45 20.95
C LEU A 159 1.03 11.44 20.13
N GLY A 160 1.76 10.32 20.12
CA GLY A 160 2.95 10.12 19.28
C GLY A 160 4.27 10.47 19.97
N GLU A 161 4.28 10.77 21.27
CA GLU A 161 5.53 10.97 22.02
C GLU A 161 6.44 9.74 21.93
N ASN A 162 7.74 9.94 22.18
CA ASN A 162 8.76 8.88 22.13
C ASN A 162 8.89 8.19 20.75
N ASN A 163 8.47 8.88 19.68
CA ASN A 163 8.44 8.38 18.30
C ASN A 163 7.60 7.10 18.17
N PHE A 164 6.49 7.01 18.92
CA PHE A 164 5.68 5.80 19.00
C PHE A 164 5.19 5.34 17.61
N TYR A 165 4.53 6.20 16.84
CA TYR A 165 4.04 5.85 15.51
C TYR A 165 5.14 5.63 14.48
N SER A 166 6.26 6.35 14.56
CA SER A 166 7.40 6.14 13.66
C SER A 166 8.01 4.75 13.82
N LYS A 167 8.14 4.27 15.08
CA LYS A 167 8.58 2.90 15.37
C LYS A 167 7.56 1.88 14.89
N LEU A 168 6.27 2.12 15.17
CA LEU A 168 5.17 1.26 14.72
C LEU A 168 5.18 1.10 13.20
N PHE A 169 5.34 2.19 12.44
CA PHE A 169 5.40 2.15 10.99
C PHE A 169 6.65 1.41 10.48
N THR A 170 7.79 1.59 11.15
CA THR A 170 9.03 0.86 10.83
C THR A 170 8.84 -0.65 11.04
N ASP A 171 8.30 -1.05 12.20
CA ASP A 171 8.07 -2.46 12.55
C ASP A 171 7.07 -3.13 11.60
N LEU A 172 6.04 -2.40 11.18
CA LEU A 172 5.04 -2.86 10.20
C LEU A 172 5.48 -2.73 8.74
N LYS A 173 6.70 -2.20 8.49
CA LYS A 173 7.21 -1.91 7.14
C LYS A 173 6.27 -1.02 6.32
N ILE A 174 5.55 -0.12 6.99
CA ILE A 174 4.71 0.89 6.35
C ILE A 174 5.65 1.96 5.79
N PRO A 175 5.69 2.17 4.47
CA PRO A 175 6.62 3.10 3.88
C PRO A 175 6.37 4.54 4.38
N GLN A 176 5.13 4.99 4.37
CA GLN A 176 4.75 6.40 4.57
C GLN A 176 5.18 6.94 5.93
N LYS A 177 5.32 8.26 6.04
CA LYS A 177 5.55 8.94 7.33
C LYS A 177 4.24 9.02 8.12
N ALA A 178 4.30 8.75 9.43
CA ALA A 178 3.15 8.92 10.31
C ALA A 178 2.74 10.38 10.42
N VAL A 179 1.43 10.62 10.47
CA VAL A 179 0.87 11.96 10.72
C VAL A 179 1.25 12.38 12.14
N GLY A 180 1.85 13.56 12.27
CA GLY A 180 2.22 14.15 13.56
C GLY A 180 1.02 14.73 14.30
N TRP A 181 1.09 14.74 15.63
CA TRP A 181 0.19 15.51 16.46
C TRP A 181 0.74 16.92 16.61
N ASP A 182 0.08 17.88 15.94
CA ASP A 182 0.49 19.28 15.92
C ASP A 182 -0.68 20.19 16.28
N LEU A 183 -0.39 21.42 16.69
CA LEU A 183 -1.40 22.42 17.04
C LEU A 183 -2.20 22.83 15.80
N ASP A 184 -3.52 22.97 15.93
CA ASP A 184 -4.34 23.55 14.87
C ASP A 184 -3.97 25.02 14.66
N THR A 185 -3.59 25.34 13.43
CA THR A 185 -3.21 26.70 13.05
C THR A 185 -4.42 27.57 12.69
N LEU A 186 -5.57 26.99 12.29
CA LEU A 186 -6.76 27.77 11.90
C LEU A 186 -7.65 28.23 13.06
N SER A 187 -7.45 27.71 14.27
CA SER A 187 -8.36 27.96 15.40
C SER A 187 -8.23 29.35 16.04
N LYS A 188 -7.42 30.26 15.48
CA LYS A 188 -7.35 31.69 15.89
C LYS A 188 -8.66 32.48 15.68
N ARG A 189 -9.71 31.84 15.14
CA ARG A 189 -11.07 32.32 14.83
C ARG A 189 -11.76 33.24 15.86
N PHE A 190 -11.35 33.25 17.12
CA PHE A 190 -11.90 34.19 18.12
C PHE A 190 -11.30 35.60 18.05
N SER A 191 -10.25 35.80 17.25
CA SER A 191 -9.70 37.10 16.92
C SER A 191 -10.39 37.62 15.66
N LYS A 192 -11.01 38.80 15.73
CA LYS A 192 -11.86 39.40 14.69
C LYS A 192 -11.13 39.81 13.39
N ILE A 193 -10.02 39.16 13.04
CA ILE A 193 -9.11 39.57 11.97
C ILE A 193 -8.80 38.36 11.08
N ASP A 194 -9.44 38.40 9.91
CA ASP A 194 -9.08 37.82 8.61
C ASP A 194 -9.05 36.29 8.39
N ASN A 195 -9.83 35.83 7.40
CA ASN A 195 -9.79 34.50 6.76
C ASN A 195 -8.47 34.21 6.01
N ILE A 196 -7.38 34.94 6.27
CA ILE A 196 -6.11 34.83 5.54
C ILE A 196 -5.56 33.41 5.65
N GLU A 197 -5.57 32.79 6.83
CA GLU A 197 -5.00 31.44 7.00
C GLU A 197 -5.81 30.37 6.24
N GLU A 198 -7.14 30.51 6.14
CA GLU A 198 -7.98 29.63 5.31
C GLU A 198 -7.67 29.79 3.82
N ILE A 199 -7.51 31.04 3.36
CA ILE A 199 -7.11 31.35 1.98
C ILE A 199 -5.70 30.82 1.69
N GLU A 200 -4.77 30.97 2.62
CA GLU A 200 -3.41 30.44 2.50
C GLU A 200 -3.44 28.91 2.39
N LYS A 201 -4.16 28.21 3.27
CA LYS A 201 -4.28 26.74 3.17
C LYS A 201 -4.95 26.33 1.87
N GLN A 202 -5.93 27.10 1.38
CA GLN A 202 -6.54 26.87 0.07
C GLN A 202 -5.57 27.12 -1.11
N ALA A 203 -4.61 28.02 -1.00
CA ALA A 203 -3.55 28.16 -2.00
C ALA A 203 -2.54 26.99 -1.92
N ARG A 204 -2.18 26.59 -0.70
CA ARG A 204 -1.22 25.51 -0.44
C ARG A 204 -1.73 24.14 -0.89
N ILE A 205 -3.04 23.87 -0.81
CA ILE A 205 -3.59 22.61 -1.33
C ILE A 205 -3.51 22.52 -2.86
N VAL A 206 -3.73 23.63 -3.57
CA VAL A 206 -3.57 23.68 -5.04
C VAL A 206 -2.10 23.46 -5.41
N LEU A 207 -1.17 24.08 -4.67
CA LEU A 207 0.26 23.85 -4.82
C LEU A 207 0.62 22.37 -4.56
N LEU A 208 0.10 21.77 -3.49
CA LEU A 208 0.34 20.37 -3.14
C LEU A 208 -0.14 19.42 -4.23
N ILE A 209 -1.38 19.59 -4.74
CA ILE A 209 -1.90 18.82 -5.87
C ILE A 209 -0.97 18.94 -7.08
N ASN A 210 -0.52 20.16 -7.40
CA ASN A 210 0.43 20.37 -8.50
C ASN A 210 1.78 19.67 -8.25
N MET A 211 2.30 19.68 -7.02
CA MET A 211 3.54 18.98 -6.68
C MET A 211 3.41 17.47 -6.87
N PHE A 212 2.27 16.85 -6.53
CA PHE A 212 2.04 15.44 -6.83
C PHE A 212 2.00 15.16 -8.34
N ARG A 213 1.41 16.05 -9.15
CA ARG A 213 1.42 15.93 -10.62
C ARG A 213 2.82 16.04 -11.22
N VAL A 214 3.68 16.88 -10.65
CA VAL A 214 5.05 17.11 -11.13
C VAL A 214 6.03 16.05 -10.63
N ARG A 215 5.93 15.65 -9.35
CA ARG A 215 6.95 14.87 -8.65
C ARG A 215 6.45 13.57 -8.02
N GLY A 216 5.16 13.24 -8.12
CA GLY A 216 4.59 12.03 -7.51
C GLY A 216 5.32 10.75 -7.94
N HIS A 217 5.81 10.72 -9.19
CA HIS A 217 6.63 9.64 -9.73
C HIS A 217 7.91 9.33 -8.92
N LEU A 218 8.44 10.29 -8.15
CA LEU A 218 9.66 10.10 -7.33
C LEU A 218 9.45 9.18 -6.13
N ILE A 219 8.20 9.04 -5.67
CA ILE A 219 7.81 8.12 -4.57
C ILE A 219 6.90 7.00 -5.08
N ALA A 220 6.84 6.80 -6.40
CA ALA A 220 6.05 5.72 -6.99
C ALA A 220 6.70 4.35 -6.75
N ASP A 221 5.86 3.33 -6.64
CA ASP A 221 6.25 1.94 -6.40
C ASP A 221 6.52 1.20 -7.72
N LEU A 222 7.70 1.51 -8.29
CA LEU A 222 8.11 1.06 -9.62
C LEU A 222 9.13 -0.08 -9.60
N ASN A 223 9.84 -0.27 -8.48
CA ASN A 223 10.91 -1.25 -8.40
C ASN A 223 10.37 -2.58 -7.85
N PRO A 224 10.29 -3.65 -8.65
CA PRO A 224 9.81 -4.94 -8.15
C PRO A 224 10.76 -5.63 -7.15
N LEU A 225 12.01 -5.18 -7.04
CA LEU A 225 13.05 -5.78 -6.19
C LEU A 225 13.23 -5.09 -4.84
N SER A 226 12.73 -3.86 -4.69
CA SER A 226 12.94 -3.03 -3.49
C SER A 226 11.65 -2.34 -3.08
N PRO A 227 11.41 -2.11 -1.79
CA PRO A 227 10.26 -1.33 -1.36
C PRO A 227 10.33 0.10 -1.92
N PRO A 228 9.17 0.74 -2.15
CA PRO A 228 9.12 2.10 -2.67
C PRO A 228 9.77 3.10 -1.73
N LYS A 229 10.34 4.17 -2.30
CA LYS A 229 10.61 5.39 -1.54
C LYS A 229 9.29 5.97 -1.11
N SER A 230 9.22 6.37 0.15
CA SER A 230 7.96 6.71 0.78
C SER A 230 7.81 8.16 1.21
N PHE A 231 8.87 8.93 1.02
CA PHE A 231 8.97 10.28 1.49
C PHE A 231 9.68 11.14 0.46
N HIS A 232 9.07 12.29 0.18
CA HIS A 232 9.69 13.39 -0.54
C HIS A 232 9.22 14.68 0.12
N GLN A 233 10.15 15.58 0.44
CA GLN A 233 9.87 16.77 1.22
C GLN A 233 8.77 17.64 0.57
N GLU A 234 8.82 17.83 -0.75
CA GLU A 234 7.82 18.62 -1.50
C GLU A 234 6.42 17.97 -1.55
N LEU A 235 6.29 16.69 -1.20
CA LEU A 235 5.03 15.93 -1.22
C LEU A 235 4.43 15.73 0.19
N ASP A 236 5.17 16.06 1.26
CA ASP A 236 4.69 15.93 2.64
C ASP A 236 3.73 17.09 2.98
N PRO A 237 2.45 16.83 3.29
CA PRO A 237 1.48 17.87 3.65
C PRO A 237 1.95 18.75 4.82
N ALA A 238 2.73 18.20 5.76
CA ALA A 238 3.25 18.96 6.89
C ALA A 238 4.18 20.10 6.45
N ASN A 239 4.95 19.92 5.37
CA ASN A 239 5.82 20.97 4.83
C ASN A 239 5.04 22.09 4.12
N HIS A 240 3.77 21.85 3.82
CA HIS A 240 2.82 22.86 3.36
C HIS A 240 2.00 23.46 4.52
N GLY A 241 2.34 23.13 5.77
CA GLY A 241 1.67 23.64 6.97
C GLY A 241 0.28 23.05 7.23
N PHE A 242 0.00 21.87 6.68
CA PHE A 242 -1.16 21.07 7.07
C PHE A 242 -0.85 20.25 8.31
N THR A 243 -1.82 20.19 9.21
CA THR A 243 -1.75 19.43 10.47
C THR A 243 -2.80 18.32 10.47
N ILE A 244 -2.79 17.45 11.47
CA ILE A 244 -3.82 16.41 11.64
C ILE A 244 -5.25 16.97 11.59
N TRP A 245 -5.45 18.20 12.06
CA TRP A 245 -6.75 18.88 12.12
C TRP A 245 -7.31 19.29 10.74
N ASP A 246 -6.47 19.31 9.72
CA ASP A 246 -6.87 19.72 8.37
C ASP A 246 -7.39 18.56 7.52
N TYR A 247 -7.12 17.31 7.92
CA TYR A 247 -7.42 16.12 7.09
C TYR A 247 -8.90 15.96 6.75
N ASP A 248 -9.79 16.41 7.63
CA ASP A 248 -11.24 16.32 7.44
C ASP A 248 -11.88 17.67 7.06
N ARG A 249 -11.07 18.73 6.87
CA ARG A 249 -11.50 20.02 6.34
C ARG A 249 -11.63 19.98 4.82
N HIS A 250 -12.59 20.73 4.30
CA HIS A 250 -12.92 20.74 2.88
C HIS A 250 -12.14 21.83 2.15
N PHE A 251 -11.62 21.49 0.97
CA PHE A 251 -10.88 22.37 0.10
C PHE A 251 -11.42 22.28 -1.33
N ILE A 252 -11.27 23.37 -2.08
CA ILE A 252 -11.51 23.39 -3.52
C ILE A 252 -10.36 22.65 -4.20
N THR A 253 -10.67 21.69 -5.06
CA THR A 253 -9.66 20.79 -5.65
C THR A 253 -9.30 21.12 -7.09
N GLY A 254 -10.03 22.05 -7.73
CA GLY A 254 -9.88 22.35 -9.15
C GLY A 254 -10.35 21.22 -10.06
N ASN A 255 -11.45 20.54 -9.69
CA ASN A 255 -12.05 19.41 -10.43
C ASN A 255 -11.24 18.10 -10.40
N LEU A 256 -10.41 17.90 -9.36
CA LEU A 256 -9.67 16.64 -9.16
C LEU A 256 -10.65 15.45 -9.07
N GLN A 257 -10.49 14.46 -9.94
CA GLN A 257 -11.42 13.32 -10.07
C GLN A 257 -12.89 13.74 -10.29
N GLY A 258 -13.14 14.92 -10.88
CA GLY A 258 -14.50 15.45 -11.04
C GLY A 258 -15.11 16.05 -9.75
N MET A 259 -14.39 16.03 -8.63
CA MET A 259 -14.83 16.64 -7.38
C MET A 259 -14.55 18.13 -7.42
N GLN A 260 -15.52 19.00 -7.13
CA GLN A 260 -15.27 20.44 -6.99
C GLN A 260 -14.62 20.78 -5.64
N THR A 261 -15.08 20.09 -4.59
CA THR A 261 -14.54 20.16 -3.24
C THR A 261 -14.34 18.77 -2.68
N GLY A 262 -13.39 18.62 -1.76
CA GLY A 262 -13.10 17.36 -1.06
C GLY A 262 -12.32 17.60 0.21
N THR A 263 -12.30 16.62 1.11
CA THR A 263 -11.45 16.72 2.30
C THR A 263 -9.98 16.55 1.93
N LEU A 264 -9.05 17.12 2.70
CA LEU A 264 -7.62 16.89 2.48
C LEU A 264 -7.30 15.38 2.41
N ARG A 265 -7.92 14.56 3.27
CA ARG A 265 -7.80 13.10 3.24
C ARG A 265 -8.21 12.49 1.89
N GLN A 266 -9.34 12.92 1.34
CA GLN A 266 -9.82 12.45 0.04
C GLN A 266 -8.89 12.91 -1.10
N ILE A 267 -8.42 14.15 -1.05
CA ILE A 267 -7.50 14.72 -2.05
C ILE A 267 -6.19 13.94 -2.06
N LEU A 268 -5.58 13.72 -0.88
CA LEU A 268 -4.34 12.95 -0.73
C LEU A 268 -4.52 11.51 -1.22
N ASP A 269 -5.65 10.87 -0.90
CA ASP A 269 -5.95 9.51 -1.38
C ASP A 269 -5.98 9.45 -2.91
N VAL A 270 -6.65 10.41 -3.56
CA VAL A 270 -6.74 10.46 -5.03
C VAL A 270 -5.37 10.67 -5.67
N ILE A 271 -4.62 11.70 -5.25
CA ILE A 271 -3.34 12.03 -5.88
C ILE A 271 -2.28 10.96 -5.59
N HIS A 272 -2.26 10.38 -4.39
CA HIS A 272 -1.35 9.27 -4.08
C HIS A 272 -1.67 8.04 -4.92
N GLN A 273 -2.95 7.64 -5.00
CA GLN A 273 -3.35 6.49 -5.81
C GLN A 273 -3.05 6.68 -7.30
N THR A 274 -3.14 7.92 -7.80
CA THR A 274 -2.93 8.24 -9.23
C THR A 274 -1.45 8.31 -9.59
N TYR A 275 -0.61 8.93 -8.74
CA TYR A 275 0.76 9.33 -9.11
C TYR A 275 1.88 8.62 -8.33
N CYS A 276 1.57 7.86 -7.27
CA CYS A 276 2.56 7.30 -6.35
C CYS A 276 2.43 5.78 -6.16
N GLU A 277 1.54 5.12 -6.88
CA GLU A 277 1.38 3.65 -6.81
C GLU A 277 2.28 2.97 -7.85
N LYS A 278 1.77 1.95 -8.53
CA LYS A 278 2.50 1.14 -9.52
C LYS A 278 2.77 1.85 -10.86
N ILE A 279 2.39 3.11 -11.00
CA ILE A 279 2.58 3.93 -12.21
C ILE A 279 3.15 5.29 -11.79
N GLY A 280 4.36 5.58 -12.26
CA GLY A 280 5.01 6.87 -12.13
C GLY A 280 4.81 7.66 -13.41
N VAL A 281 4.17 8.82 -13.31
CA VAL A 281 3.80 9.62 -14.47
C VAL A 281 4.68 10.87 -14.55
N GLU A 282 5.39 11.02 -15.66
CA GLU A 282 6.14 12.23 -16.00
C GLU A 282 5.52 12.88 -17.23
N TYR A 283 4.81 13.99 -17.02
CA TYR A 283 4.11 14.68 -18.13
C TYR A 283 4.06 16.20 -17.98
N MET A 284 4.29 16.73 -16.77
CA MET A 284 4.17 18.17 -16.53
C MET A 284 5.23 19.01 -17.25
N HIS A 285 6.28 18.38 -17.78
CA HIS A 285 7.28 19.01 -18.64
C HIS A 285 6.75 19.33 -20.05
N ILE A 286 5.61 18.73 -20.46
CA ILE A 286 4.95 19.02 -21.74
C ILE A 286 4.53 20.49 -21.77
N GLN A 287 4.89 21.19 -22.85
CA GLN A 287 4.58 22.61 -23.01
C GLN A 287 3.09 22.83 -23.31
N ASN A 288 2.50 21.98 -24.16
CA ASN A 288 1.11 22.05 -24.57
C ASN A 288 0.14 21.84 -23.38
N PRO A 289 -0.67 22.84 -23.00
CA PRO A 289 -1.66 22.71 -21.92
C PRO A 289 -2.77 21.70 -22.22
N GLU A 290 -3.19 21.54 -23.47
CA GLU A 290 -4.27 20.63 -23.85
C GLU A 290 -3.85 19.17 -23.65
N GLU A 291 -2.60 18.83 -23.99
CA GLU A 291 -2.05 17.48 -23.75
C GLU A 291 -1.95 17.15 -22.26
N LYS A 292 -1.50 18.12 -21.44
CA LYS A 292 -1.47 17.95 -19.98
C LYS A 292 -2.86 17.71 -19.42
N LEU A 293 -3.86 18.47 -19.87
CA LEU A 293 -5.24 18.32 -19.43
C LEU A 293 -5.82 16.97 -19.90
N TRP A 294 -5.54 16.57 -21.13
CA TRP A 294 -5.97 15.29 -21.71
C TRP A 294 -5.45 14.10 -20.92
N LEU A 295 -4.18 14.15 -20.49
CA LEU A 295 -3.58 13.14 -19.61
C LEU A 295 -4.25 13.14 -18.24
N GLN A 296 -4.41 14.31 -17.61
CA GLN A 296 -5.09 14.43 -16.30
C GLN A 296 -6.50 13.83 -16.33
N GLN A 297 -7.28 14.14 -17.36
CA GLN A 297 -8.64 13.63 -17.55
C GLN A 297 -8.70 12.12 -17.80
N ARG A 298 -7.61 11.49 -18.27
CA ARG A 298 -7.52 10.03 -18.42
C ARG A 298 -7.07 9.33 -17.15
N MET A 299 -6.15 9.95 -16.40
CA MET A 299 -5.50 9.32 -15.25
C MET A 299 -6.28 9.50 -13.95
N GLU A 300 -6.64 10.74 -13.61
CA GLU A 300 -7.20 11.08 -12.29
C GLU A 300 -8.57 10.43 -12.03
N PRO A 301 -9.55 10.38 -12.97
CA PRO A 301 -10.86 9.80 -12.71
C PRO A 301 -10.81 8.32 -12.28
N ILE A 302 -9.93 7.54 -12.92
CA ILE A 302 -9.74 6.11 -12.64
C ILE A 302 -8.55 5.85 -11.71
N ARG A 303 -7.87 6.91 -11.25
CA ARG A 303 -6.68 6.86 -10.39
C ARG A 303 -5.57 5.95 -10.93
N ASN A 304 -5.40 5.92 -12.25
CA ASN A 304 -4.51 4.97 -12.93
C ASN A 304 -4.73 3.48 -12.56
N LYS A 305 -5.93 3.12 -12.10
CA LYS A 305 -6.33 1.75 -11.72
C LYS A 305 -7.48 1.29 -12.62
N PRO A 306 -7.20 0.93 -13.89
CA PRO A 306 -8.23 0.48 -14.81
C PRO A 306 -8.94 -0.77 -14.26
N ASN A 307 -10.27 -0.77 -14.31
CA ASN A 307 -11.06 -1.91 -13.89
C ASN A 307 -11.20 -2.92 -15.04
N PHE A 308 -10.20 -3.79 -15.20
CA PHE A 308 -10.23 -4.84 -16.20
C PHE A 308 -11.27 -5.92 -15.88
N SER A 309 -11.97 -6.39 -16.93
CA SER A 309 -12.87 -7.54 -16.83
C SER A 309 -12.11 -8.81 -16.47
N PHE A 310 -12.85 -9.82 -16.00
CA PHE A 310 -12.26 -11.13 -15.67
C PHE A 310 -11.54 -11.75 -16.88
N ASP A 311 -12.09 -11.64 -18.08
CA ASP A 311 -11.50 -12.19 -19.30
C ASP A 311 -10.18 -11.51 -19.67
N VAL A 312 -10.08 -10.19 -19.50
CA VAL A 312 -8.83 -9.46 -19.72
C VAL A 312 -7.77 -9.89 -18.70
N LYS A 313 -8.14 -10.01 -17.42
CA LYS A 313 -7.22 -10.50 -16.38
C LYS A 313 -6.74 -11.93 -16.66
N LYS A 314 -7.65 -12.81 -17.10
CA LYS A 314 -7.34 -14.18 -17.50
C LYS A 314 -6.35 -14.20 -18.67
N ARG A 315 -6.58 -13.39 -19.71
CA ARG A 315 -5.67 -13.29 -20.86
C ARG A 315 -4.28 -12.80 -20.47
N ILE A 316 -4.20 -11.76 -19.62
CA ILE A 316 -2.92 -11.27 -19.12
C ILE A 316 -2.16 -12.40 -18.42
N MET A 317 -2.84 -13.17 -17.56
CA MET A 317 -2.26 -14.34 -16.89
C MET A 317 -1.83 -15.43 -17.88
N GLU A 318 -2.66 -15.79 -18.85
CA GLU A 318 -2.32 -16.76 -19.90
C GLU A 318 -1.07 -16.34 -20.67
N LYS A 319 -0.94 -15.06 -21.03
CA LYS A 319 0.22 -14.52 -21.73
C LYS A 319 1.49 -14.53 -20.89
N LEU A 320 1.39 -14.26 -19.58
CA LEU A 320 2.51 -14.43 -18.65
C LEU A 320 2.96 -15.89 -18.57
N ILE A 321 2.02 -16.83 -18.40
CA ILE A 321 2.31 -18.26 -18.33
C ILE A 321 3.03 -18.74 -19.58
N VAL A 322 2.56 -18.36 -20.77
CA VAL A 322 3.17 -18.77 -22.03
C VAL A 322 4.56 -18.14 -22.20
N ALA A 323 4.75 -16.88 -21.80
CA ALA A 323 6.04 -16.21 -21.84
C ALA A 323 7.08 -16.92 -20.95
N GLU A 324 6.71 -17.24 -19.71
CA GLU A 324 7.55 -17.94 -18.74
C GLU A 324 7.83 -19.39 -19.17
N ALA A 325 6.80 -20.13 -19.60
CA ALA A 325 6.94 -21.52 -20.04
C ALA A 325 7.91 -21.65 -21.23
N PHE A 326 7.87 -20.71 -22.16
CA PHE A 326 8.79 -20.68 -23.29
C PHE A 326 10.25 -20.49 -22.85
N GLU A 327 10.50 -19.57 -21.91
CA GLU A 327 11.85 -19.35 -21.36
C GLU A 327 12.35 -20.58 -20.61
N HIS A 328 11.52 -21.17 -19.74
CA HIS A 328 11.86 -22.40 -19.03
C HIS A 328 12.17 -23.58 -19.96
N PHE A 329 11.41 -23.73 -21.04
CA PHE A 329 11.66 -24.76 -22.04
C PHE A 329 13.03 -24.56 -22.71
N LEU A 330 13.32 -23.34 -23.19
CA LEU A 330 14.61 -23.03 -23.82
C LEU A 330 15.76 -23.26 -22.85
N HIS A 331 15.61 -22.87 -21.59
CA HIS A 331 16.63 -23.09 -20.55
C HIS A 331 16.93 -24.57 -20.35
N THR A 332 15.89 -25.41 -20.31
CA THR A 332 16.01 -26.84 -20.03
C THR A 332 16.55 -27.62 -21.21
N LYS A 333 16.15 -27.26 -22.44
CA LYS A 333 16.51 -28.02 -23.65
C LYS A 333 17.82 -27.59 -24.29
N PHE A 334 18.12 -26.30 -24.32
CA PHE A 334 19.28 -25.77 -25.02
C PHE A 334 20.32 -25.20 -24.04
N ILE A 335 20.83 -26.07 -23.18
CA ILE A 335 21.79 -25.72 -22.14
C ILE A 335 23.07 -25.17 -22.79
N GLY A 336 23.53 -24.01 -22.32
CA GLY A 336 24.75 -23.35 -22.82
C GLY A 336 24.56 -22.46 -24.06
N HIS A 337 23.38 -22.48 -24.71
CA HIS A 337 23.09 -21.57 -25.80
C HIS A 337 22.71 -20.17 -25.28
N LYS A 338 23.26 -19.13 -25.92
CA LYS A 338 22.85 -17.75 -25.66
C LYS A 338 21.44 -17.51 -26.25
N ARG A 339 20.48 -17.17 -25.39
CA ARG A 339 19.06 -16.93 -25.76
C ARG A 339 18.53 -15.52 -25.45
N PHE A 340 19.29 -14.71 -24.72
CA PHE A 340 18.87 -13.37 -24.26
C PHE A 340 17.50 -13.36 -23.59
N SER A 341 17.39 -14.12 -22.50
CA SER A 341 16.12 -14.41 -21.83
C SER A 341 15.30 -13.16 -21.45
N LEU A 342 13.98 -13.31 -21.51
CA LEU A 342 13.01 -12.36 -20.99
C LEU A 342 12.70 -12.53 -19.48
N GLU A 343 13.35 -13.47 -18.79
CA GLU A 343 13.12 -13.73 -17.36
C GLU A 343 13.21 -12.44 -16.50
N GLY A 344 12.20 -12.21 -15.67
CA GLY A 344 11.98 -11.00 -14.88
C GLY A 344 11.38 -9.81 -15.64
N SER A 345 11.08 -9.96 -16.94
CA SER A 345 10.45 -8.95 -17.80
C SER A 345 9.36 -9.55 -18.69
N GLU A 346 8.77 -10.67 -18.28
CA GLU A 346 7.74 -11.43 -18.99
C GLU A 346 6.50 -10.57 -19.27
N THR A 347 6.24 -9.56 -18.43
CA THR A 347 5.18 -8.55 -18.61
C THR A 347 5.23 -7.85 -19.96
N LEU A 348 6.36 -7.85 -20.67
CA LEU A 348 6.43 -7.34 -22.05
C LEU A 348 5.42 -8.03 -22.99
N ILE A 349 5.23 -9.35 -22.85
CA ILE A 349 4.34 -10.12 -23.73
C ILE A 349 2.86 -9.73 -23.57
N PRO A 350 2.25 -9.74 -22.37
CA PRO A 350 0.88 -9.25 -22.21
C PRO A 350 0.71 -7.78 -22.57
N VAL A 351 1.74 -6.92 -22.37
CA VAL A 351 1.68 -5.51 -22.77
C VAL A 351 1.59 -5.36 -24.29
N LEU A 352 2.48 -6.02 -25.05
CA LEU A 352 2.44 -5.99 -26.51
C LEU A 352 1.13 -6.57 -27.03
N ASP A 353 0.68 -7.70 -26.48
CA ASP A 353 -0.59 -8.31 -26.85
C ASP A 353 -1.78 -7.37 -26.59
N TYR A 354 -1.81 -6.65 -25.47
CA TYR A 354 -2.86 -5.68 -25.17
C TYR A 354 -2.83 -4.48 -26.14
N LEU A 355 -1.65 -3.93 -26.42
CA LEU A 355 -1.49 -2.83 -27.38
C LEU A 355 -1.93 -3.21 -28.79
N LEU A 356 -1.61 -4.43 -29.24
CA LEU A 356 -2.00 -4.93 -30.55
C LEU A 356 -3.51 -5.16 -30.67
N ASN A 357 -4.15 -5.64 -29.59
CA ASN A 357 -5.62 -5.70 -29.54
C ASN A 357 -6.23 -4.30 -29.67
N LEU A 358 -5.72 -3.31 -28.93
CA LEU A 358 -6.21 -1.92 -29.03
C LEU A 358 -5.99 -1.32 -30.42
N ALA A 359 -4.81 -1.50 -31.02
CA ALA A 359 -4.51 -1.03 -32.37
C ALA A 359 -5.46 -1.66 -33.40
N SER A 360 -5.74 -2.96 -33.25
CA SER A 360 -6.67 -3.68 -34.11
C SER A 360 -8.11 -3.16 -34.00
N GLU A 361 -8.54 -2.76 -32.79
CA GLU A 361 -9.85 -2.11 -32.57
C GLU A 361 -9.93 -0.72 -33.20
N GLN A 362 -8.80 -0.02 -33.30
CA GLN A 362 -8.69 1.27 -33.97
C GLN A 362 -8.46 1.17 -35.49
N ASN A 363 -8.61 -0.03 -36.07
CA ASN A 363 -8.43 -0.30 -37.50
C ASN A 363 -7.02 -0.03 -38.05
N VAL A 364 -5.99 -0.06 -37.19
CA VAL A 364 -4.59 -0.04 -37.64
C VAL A 364 -4.32 -1.25 -38.51
N LYS A 365 -3.67 -1.05 -39.67
CA LYS A 365 -3.46 -2.09 -40.68
C LYS A 365 -2.17 -2.89 -40.45
N GLU A 366 -1.12 -2.20 -40.04
CA GLU A 366 0.21 -2.78 -39.88
C GLU A 366 0.96 -2.12 -38.72
N VAL A 367 1.74 -2.92 -38.00
CA VAL A 367 2.61 -2.49 -36.91
C VAL A 367 4.03 -2.89 -37.24
N PHE A 368 4.92 -1.91 -37.26
CA PHE A 368 6.36 -2.12 -37.36
C PHE A 368 6.97 -2.07 -35.97
N LEU A 369 7.78 -3.08 -35.63
CA LEU A 369 8.45 -3.20 -34.35
C LEU A 369 9.97 -3.24 -34.55
N GLY A 370 10.66 -2.31 -33.90
CA GLY A 370 12.10 -2.39 -33.64
C GLY A 370 12.32 -2.85 -32.20
N MET A 371 13.22 -3.81 -31.97
CA MET A 371 13.61 -4.22 -30.63
C MET A 371 15.05 -4.76 -30.60
N ALA A 372 15.70 -4.63 -29.44
CA ALA A 372 16.98 -5.26 -29.15
C ALA A 372 16.86 -6.79 -28.98
N HIS A 373 17.96 -7.45 -28.58
CA HIS A 373 18.03 -8.92 -28.48
C HIS A 373 17.21 -9.51 -27.32
N ARG A 374 16.94 -8.76 -26.24
CA ARG A 374 16.31 -9.28 -25.00
C ARG A 374 14.86 -9.68 -25.27
N GLY A 375 14.54 -10.96 -25.03
CA GLY A 375 13.22 -11.54 -25.21
C GLY A 375 12.75 -11.66 -26.66
N ARG A 376 13.64 -11.46 -27.66
CA ARG A 376 13.25 -11.46 -29.08
C ARG A 376 12.62 -12.79 -29.51
N LEU A 377 13.18 -13.92 -29.09
CA LEU A 377 12.61 -15.25 -29.39
C LEU A 377 11.21 -15.43 -28.78
N ASN A 378 10.98 -14.84 -27.61
CA ASN A 378 9.69 -14.84 -26.94
C ASN A 378 8.66 -14.01 -27.73
N VAL A 379 9.05 -12.83 -28.22
CA VAL A 379 8.21 -11.98 -29.09
C VAL A 379 7.93 -12.67 -30.43
N LEU A 380 8.94 -13.28 -31.06
CA LEU A 380 8.80 -14.01 -32.31
C LEU A 380 7.75 -15.13 -32.21
N SER A 381 7.79 -15.93 -31.15
CA SER A 381 6.83 -17.02 -30.93
C SER A 381 5.46 -16.52 -30.48
N ASN A 382 5.42 -15.72 -29.42
CA ASN A 382 4.18 -15.45 -28.67
C ASN A 382 3.40 -14.22 -29.14
N ILE A 383 4.01 -13.35 -29.95
CA ILE A 383 3.39 -12.15 -30.53
C ILE A 383 3.31 -12.24 -32.06
N ILE A 384 4.44 -12.49 -32.73
CA ILE A 384 4.51 -12.49 -34.21
C ILE A 384 3.93 -13.79 -34.78
N GLY A 385 4.06 -14.90 -34.05
CA GLY A 385 3.52 -16.20 -34.46
C GLY A 385 4.47 -17.03 -35.31
N LYS A 386 5.79 -16.80 -35.21
CA LYS A 386 6.80 -17.70 -35.78
C LYS A 386 6.65 -19.07 -35.10
N SER A 387 6.59 -20.14 -35.90
CA SER A 387 6.37 -21.49 -35.40
C SER A 387 7.53 -21.93 -34.49
N TYR A 388 7.21 -22.75 -33.48
CA TYR A 388 8.23 -23.34 -32.62
C TYR A 388 9.22 -24.19 -33.40
N THR A 389 8.76 -24.94 -34.41
CA THR A 389 9.62 -25.73 -35.30
C THR A 389 10.69 -24.87 -35.96
N ASN A 390 10.32 -23.72 -36.54
CA ASN A 390 11.28 -22.84 -37.20
C ASN A 390 12.23 -22.17 -36.20
N ILE A 391 11.77 -21.89 -34.98
CA ILE A 391 12.64 -21.34 -33.94
C ILE A 391 13.64 -22.41 -33.47
N PHE A 392 13.20 -23.65 -33.27
CA PHE A 392 14.03 -24.72 -32.72
C PHE A 392 15.00 -25.31 -33.75
N SER A 393 14.66 -25.35 -35.04
CA SER A 393 15.60 -25.74 -36.09
C SER A 393 16.83 -24.80 -36.14
N GLU A 394 16.63 -23.50 -35.86
CA GLU A 394 17.72 -22.52 -35.70
C GLU A 394 18.58 -22.74 -34.43
N PHE A 395 18.18 -23.63 -33.52
CA PHE A 395 19.02 -24.09 -32.41
C PHE A 395 19.76 -25.39 -32.71
N GLU A 396 19.24 -26.21 -33.61
CA GLU A 396 19.80 -27.49 -34.00
C GLU A 396 20.74 -27.38 -35.22
N ASP A 397 20.99 -26.15 -35.71
CA ASP A 397 21.80 -25.83 -36.88
C ASP A 397 21.34 -26.54 -38.18
N GLU A 398 20.07 -26.98 -38.23
CA GLU A 398 19.42 -27.44 -39.45
C GLU A 398 19.08 -26.22 -40.32
N MET A 399 19.95 -25.91 -41.29
CA MET A 399 19.71 -24.85 -42.26
C MET A 399 18.57 -25.25 -43.20
N ASP A 400 17.54 -24.41 -43.29
CA ASP A 400 16.50 -24.52 -44.31
C ASP A 400 17.14 -24.42 -45.71
N PRO A 401 17.00 -25.45 -46.57
CA PRO A 401 17.54 -25.41 -47.93
C PRO A 401 16.99 -24.26 -48.78
N GLU A 402 15.84 -23.67 -48.40
CA GLU A 402 15.24 -22.51 -49.07
C GLU A 402 15.67 -21.14 -48.49
N SER A 403 16.51 -21.12 -47.44
CA SER A 403 17.07 -19.86 -46.92
C SER A 403 17.97 -19.19 -47.98
N PRO A 404 17.79 -17.88 -48.28
CA PRO A 404 18.53 -17.20 -49.34
C PRO A 404 20.05 -17.29 -49.11
N GLN A 405 20.80 -17.56 -50.19
CA GLN A 405 22.26 -17.62 -50.17
C GLN A 405 22.87 -16.30 -49.64
N GLY A 406 23.55 -16.40 -48.49
CA GLY A 406 24.29 -15.32 -47.84
C GLY A 406 25.08 -15.85 -46.64
N THR A 407 25.90 -15.02 -45.99
CA THR A 407 26.66 -15.43 -44.79
C THR A 407 25.77 -15.72 -43.57
N GLY A 408 24.48 -15.40 -43.65
CA GLY A 408 23.53 -15.45 -42.54
C GLY A 408 23.82 -14.40 -41.47
N ASP A 409 22.90 -14.27 -40.52
CA ASP A 409 23.11 -13.59 -39.25
C ASP A 409 22.52 -14.46 -38.14
N VAL A 410 22.89 -14.20 -36.89
CA VAL A 410 22.40 -14.97 -35.74
C VAL A 410 20.88 -14.82 -35.60
N LYS A 411 20.20 -15.89 -35.15
CA LYS A 411 18.73 -16.03 -35.06
C LYS A 411 17.97 -14.87 -34.40
N TYR A 412 18.63 -14.09 -33.56
CA TYR A 412 18.06 -12.92 -32.88
C TYR A 412 18.32 -11.57 -33.59
N HIS A 413 18.82 -11.56 -34.83
CA HIS A 413 18.95 -10.37 -35.69
C HIS A 413 18.01 -10.40 -36.90
N LEU A 414 17.48 -11.57 -37.24
CA LEU A 414 16.61 -11.74 -38.40
C LEU A 414 15.26 -11.07 -38.18
N GLY A 415 14.77 -10.39 -39.21
CA GLY A 415 13.41 -9.84 -39.24
C GLY A 415 12.36 -10.95 -39.37
N SER A 416 11.12 -10.63 -39.07
CA SER A 416 10.01 -11.58 -39.23
C SER A 416 8.71 -10.85 -39.54
N LYS A 417 7.84 -11.50 -40.30
CA LYS A 417 6.50 -11.01 -40.60
C LYS A 417 5.48 -12.03 -40.12
N GLY A 418 4.45 -11.54 -39.44
CA GLY A 418 3.39 -12.36 -38.87
C GLY A 418 2.02 -11.69 -38.98
N LEU A 419 0.99 -12.47 -38.69
CA LEU A 419 -0.39 -11.98 -38.63
C LEU A 419 -0.92 -12.18 -37.21
N PHE A 420 -1.12 -11.08 -36.50
CA PHE A 420 -1.72 -11.12 -35.17
C PHE A 420 -3.23 -11.11 -35.28
N LYS A 421 -3.88 -12.04 -34.58
CA LYS A 421 -5.34 -12.12 -34.47
C LYS A 421 -5.79 -11.57 -33.13
N SER A 422 -6.56 -10.49 -33.17
CA SER A 422 -7.21 -9.91 -31.99
C SER A 422 -8.29 -10.84 -31.44
N GLN A 423 -8.70 -10.61 -30.20
CA GLN A 423 -9.82 -11.35 -29.59
C GLN A 423 -11.15 -11.17 -30.31
N LYS A 424 -11.34 -10.02 -30.98
CA LYS A 424 -12.56 -9.71 -31.73
C LYS A 424 -12.53 -10.23 -33.17
N GLY A 425 -11.50 -10.99 -33.55
CA GLY A 425 -11.37 -11.61 -34.87
C GLY A 425 -10.70 -10.73 -35.94
N ASN A 426 -10.49 -9.45 -35.65
CA ASN A 426 -9.70 -8.57 -36.52
C ASN A 426 -8.24 -9.05 -36.57
N SER A 427 -7.61 -8.90 -37.73
CA SER A 427 -6.21 -9.27 -37.93
C SER A 427 -5.37 -8.04 -38.27
N ILE A 428 -4.15 -8.00 -37.76
CA ILE A 428 -3.18 -6.91 -38.00
C ILE A 428 -1.85 -7.53 -38.44
N SER A 429 -1.26 -6.95 -39.50
CA SER A 429 0.08 -7.35 -39.96
C SER A 429 1.11 -6.84 -38.96
N ILE A 430 2.05 -7.69 -38.55
CA ILE A 430 3.17 -7.29 -37.68
C ILE A 430 4.46 -7.59 -38.42
N VAL A 431 5.33 -6.59 -38.47
CA VAL A 431 6.67 -6.70 -39.05
C VAL A 431 7.68 -6.36 -37.98
N LEU A 432 8.57 -7.30 -37.68
CA LEU A 432 9.74 -7.08 -36.85
C LEU A 432 10.94 -6.81 -37.74
N SER A 433 11.51 -5.62 -37.61
CA SER A 433 12.66 -5.20 -38.40
C SER A 433 13.90 -6.05 -38.05
N PRO A 434 14.74 -6.41 -39.05
CA PRO A 434 16.06 -6.95 -38.78
C PRO A 434 16.93 -5.87 -38.09
N ASN A 435 17.84 -6.26 -37.22
CA ASN A 435 18.71 -5.32 -36.52
C ASN A 435 20.09 -5.93 -36.24
N PRO A 436 21.18 -5.15 -36.36
CA PRO A 436 22.50 -5.60 -35.94
C PRO A 436 22.62 -5.62 -34.40
N SER A 437 23.78 -6.07 -33.90
CA SER A 437 24.12 -6.01 -32.47
C SER A 437 24.23 -4.59 -31.88
N HIS A 438 24.35 -3.56 -32.73
CA HIS A 438 24.44 -2.16 -32.29
C HIS A 438 23.07 -1.70 -31.78
N LEU A 439 22.94 -1.56 -30.47
CA LEU A 439 21.69 -1.15 -29.80
C LEU A 439 21.22 0.21 -30.30
N GLU A 440 19.89 0.40 -30.31
CA GLU A 440 19.18 1.61 -30.78
C GLU A 440 19.36 1.99 -32.26
N LEU A 441 20.25 1.34 -33.02
CA LEU A 441 20.47 1.65 -34.45
C LEU A 441 19.26 1.26 -35.33
N VAL A 442 18.36 0.43 -34.81
CA VAL A 442 17.11 0.06 -35.50
C VAL A 442 16.08 1.19 -35.45
N ASP A 443 16.18 2.13 -34.52
CA ASP A 443 15.16 3.16 -34.30
C ASP A 443 14.89 4.08 -35.52
N PRO A 444 15.91 4.56 -36.27
CA PRO A 444 15.67 5.36 -37.47
C PRO A 444 15.39 4.54 -38.75
N VAL A 445 15.50 3.21 -38.70
CA VAL A 445 15.35 2.29 -39.85
C VAL A 445 13.91 1.85 -39.99
#